data_AF-A0A9C9N718-F1
#
_entry.id   AF-A0A9C9N718-F1
#
_cell.length_a   1.000
_cell.length_b   1.000
_cell.length_c   1.000
_cell.angle_alpha   90.00
_cell.angle_beta   90.00
_cell.angle_gamma   90.00
#
_symmetry.space_group_name_H-M   'P 1'
#
loop_
_entity.id
_entity.type
_entity.pdbx_description
1 polymer ?
#
loop_
_entity_poly.entity_id
_entity_poly.type
_entity_poly.pdbx_seq_one_letter_code
_entity_poly.pdbx_strand_id
1 'polypeptide(L)'
;MHLEQAWMDDHYVLASFRACVEAVEDDYVFLYDAGQRALFLGRAAQPVDAAAFWRKHQQDENYCIPCELMFCLGHQWVAAPDYPPVEMGVDTATAHRLLQSLRATLGDRIPALAEIGVLV
;
A
#
# COMPACT_ATOMS: atom_id res chain seq x y z
N MET A 1 4.44 5.94 13.23
CA MET A 1 4.09 4.75 12.45
C MET A 1 4.66 3.54 13.16
N HIS A 2 3.90 2.46 13.25
CA HIS A 2 4.31 1.18 13.79
C HIS A 2 4.10 0.11 12.71
N LEU A 3 5.19 -0.37 12.12
CA LEU A 3 5.13 -1.46 11.14
C LEU A 3 4.77 -2.75 11.88
N GLU A 4 3.71 -3.42 11.43
CA GLU A 4 3.30 -4.69 12.02
C GLU A 4 3.96 -5.85 11.29
N GLN A 5 3.75 -5.93 9.99
CA GLN A 5 4.23 -7.03 9.15
C GLN A 5 4.57 -6.50 7.76
N ALA A 6 5.56 -7.13 7.12
CA ALA A 6 5.92 -6.85 5.73
C ALA A 6 6.35 -8.14 5.04
N TRP A 7 6.00 -8.25 3.76
CA TRP A 7 6.36 -9.35 2.88
C TRP A 7 6.79 -8.81 1.54
N MET A 8 7.74 -9.50 0.93
CA MET A 8 8.38 -9.05 -0.30
C MET A 8 8.77 -10.25 -1.16
N ASP A 9 8.55 -10.12 -2.46
CA ASP A 9 9.14 -10.96 -3.50
C ASP A 9 9.51 -10.08 -4.71
N ASP A 10 9.80 -10.69 -5.85
CA ASP A 10 10.18 -9.95 -7.06
C ASP A 10 9.01 -9.18 -7.69
N HIS A 11 7.76 -9.47 -7.29
CA HIS A 11 6.56 -8.90 -7.88
C HIS A 11 5.89 -7.88 -6.95
N TYR A 12 5.82 -8.17 -5.65
CA TYR A 12 5.08 -7.39 -4.67
C TYR A 12 5.92 -7.00 -3.46
N VAL A 13 5.64 -5.81 -2.93
CA VAL A 13 5.95 -5.42 -1.55
C VAL A 13 4.63 -5.15 -0.84
N LEU A 14 4.26 -6.00 0.11
CA LEU A 14 3.05 -5.87 0.92
C LEU A 14 3.42 -5.54 2.36
N ALA A 15 2.79 -4.54 2.97
CA ALA A 15 3.01 -4.20 4.37
C ALA A 15 1.71 -3.83 5.08
N SER A 16 1.56 -4.24 6.34
CA SER A 16 0.54 -3.75 7.25
C SER A 16 1.18 -2.93 8.37
N PHE A 17 0.58 -1.80 8.70
CA PHE A 17 1.13 -0.90 9.72
C PHE A 17 0.05 -0.02 10.32
N ARG A 18 0.31 0.44 11.54
CA ARG A 18 -0.48 1.48 12.22
C ARG A 18 0.16 2.84 12.07
N ALA A 19 -0.65 3.86 11.81
CA ALA A 19 -0.18 5.22 11.76
C ALA A 19 -1.20 6.20 12.33
N CYS A 20 -0.68 7.23 12.99
CA CYS A 20 -1.47 8.35 13.46
C CYS A 20 -1.46 9.44 12.38
N VAL A 21 -2.63 9.73 11.81
CA VAL A 21 -2.86 10.81 10.85
C VAL A 21 -3.90 11.74 11.48
N GLU A 22 -3.57 13.03 11.62
CA GLU A 22 -4.47 14.04 12.20
C GLU A 22 -5.05 13.65 13.58
N ALA A 23 -4.20 13.07 14.44
CA ALA A 23 -4.54 12.57 15.78
C ALA A 23 -5.49 11.36 15.83
N VAL A 24 -5.75 10.71 14.69
CA VAL A 24 -6.47 9.43 14.61
C VAL A 24 -5.48 8.34 14.27
N GLU A 25 -5.44 7.28 15.09
CA GLU A 25 -4.66 6.08 14.81
C GLU A 25 -5.51 5.10 13.99
N ASP A 26 -5.03 4.79 12.78
CA ASP A 26 -5.69 3.90 11.84
C ASP A 26 -4.76 2.74 11.43
N ASP A 27 -5.37 1.64 11.01
CA ASP A 27 -4.71 0.49 10.38
C ASP A 27 -4.60 0.72 8.87
N TYR A 28 -3.41 0.52 8.31
CA TYR A 28 -3.12 0.71 6.89
C TYR A 28 -2.51 -0.55 6.27
N VAL A 29 -2.85 -0.78 5.00
CA VAL A 29 -2.22 -1.79 4.15
C VAL A 29 -1.62 -1.08 2.94
N PHE A 30 -0.34 -1.30 2.73
CA PHE A 30 0.40 -0.82 1.56
C PHE A 30 0.75 -1.99 0.65
N LEU A 31 0.60 -1.79 -0.65
CA LEU A 31 1.10 -2.69 -1.68
C LEU A 31 1.84 -1.90 -2.76
N TYR A 32 3.04 -2.35 -3.12
CA TYR A 32 3.67 -2.00 -4.39
C TYR A 32 3.62 -3.20 -5.33
N ASP A 33 3.15 -2.98 -6.55
CA ASP A 33 3.18 -3.92 -7.68
C ASP A 33 4.30 -3.48 -8.63
N ALA A 34 5.37 -4.27 -8.72
CA ALA A 34 6.51 -3.99 -9.57
C ALA A 34 6.20 -4.18 -11.06
N GLY A 35 5.26 -5.08 -11.41
CA GLY A 35 4.86 -5.35 -12.78
C GLY A 35 4.09 -4.18 -13.40
N GLN A 36 3.22 -3.55 -12.62
CA GLN A 36 2.45 -2.37 -13.03
C GLN A 36 3.12 -1.04 -12.62
N ARG A 37 4.18 -1.12 -11.79
CA ARG A 37 4.80 0.03 -11.12
C ARG A 37 3.78 0.86 -10.33
N ALA A 38 2.78 0.19 -9.75
CA ALA A 38 1.66 0.81 -9.08
C ALA A 38 1.80 0.74 -7.57
N LEU A 39 1.44 1.83 -6.89
CA LEU A 39 1.32 1.89 -5.43
C LEU A 39 -0.15 1.90 -5.03
N PHE A 40 -0.44 1.14 -4.00
CA PHE A 40 -1.72 1.07 -3.36
C PHE A 40 -1.53 1.33 -1.86
N LEU A 41 -2.38 2.18 -1.30
CA LEU A 41 -2.45 2.41 0.13
C LEU A 41 -3.91 2.42 0.55
N GLY A 42 -4.32 1.43 1.33
CA GLY A 42 -5.67 1.35 1.88
C GLY A 42 -5.69 1.60 3.38
N ARG A 43 -6.72 2.30 3.84
CA ARG A 43 -7.06 2.44 5.26
C ARG A 43 -8.15 1.44 5.62
N ALA A 44 -7.85 0.58 6.57
CA ALA A 44 -8.71 -0.51 6.99
C ALA A 44 -9.74 -0.02 8.02
N ALA A 45 -11.02 -0.03 7.66
CA ALA A 45 -12.12 0.26 8.59
C ALA A 45 -12.37 -0.88 9.60
N GLN A 46 -11.87 -2.08 9.28
CA GLN A 46 -11.92 -3.29 10.09
C GLN A 46 -10.58 -4.03 9.92
N PRO A 47 -10.15 -4.87 10.88
CA PRO A 47 -8.90 -5.60 10.78
C PRO A 47 -8.78 -6.38 9.46
N VAL A 48 -7.69 -6.16 8.72
CA VAL A 48 -7.37 -6.85 7.48
C VAL A 48 -6.19 -7.78 7.72
N ASP A 49 -6.37 -9.08 7.47
CA ASP A 49 -5.30 -10.07 7.60
C ASP A 49 -4.41 -10.03 6.34
N ALA A 50 -3.49 -9.07 6.28
CA ALA A 50 -2.51 -8.94 5.19
C ALA A 50 -1.70 -10.24 4.97
N ALA A 51 -1.46 -11.01 6.05
CA ALA A 51 -0.75 -12.28 5.97
C ALA A 51 -1.55 -13.35 5.20
N ALA A 52 -2.88 -13.31 5.26
CA ALA A 52 -3.74 -14.20 4.48
C ALA A 52 -3.65 -13.92 2.98
N PHE A 53 -3.64 -12.65 2.56
CA PHE A 53 -3.43 -12.29 1.15
C PHE A 53 -2.08 -12.78 0.66
N TRP A 54 -1.02 -12.56 1.46
CA TRP A 54 0.32 -13.03 1.10
C TRP A 54 0.39 -14.56 0.98
N ARG A 55 -0.17 -15.28 1.95
CA ARG A 55 -0.18 -16.75 1.94
C ARG A 55 -0.93 -17.29 0.72
N LYS A 56 -2.04 -16.67 0.34
CA LYS A 56 -2.83 -17.09 -0.82
C LYS A 56 -2.09 -16.82 -2.13
N HIS A 57 -1.43 -15.67 -2.26
CA HIS A 57 -0.50 -15.37 -3.36
C HIS A 57 0.58 -16.44 -3.53
N GLN A 58 1.17 -16.91 -2.43
CA GLN A 58 2.19 -17.98 -2.49
C GLN A 58 1.65 -19.35 -2.89
N GLN A 59 0.33 -19.58 -2.80
CA GLN A 59 -0.31 -20.87 -3.04
C GLN A 59 -1.02 -20.96 -4.40
N ASP A 60 -1.40 -19.81 -4.96
CA ASP A 60 -2.20 -19.71 -6.18
C ASP A 60 -1.57 -18.67 -7.12
N GLU A 61 -1.01 -19.15 -8.23
CA GLU A 61 -0.36 -18.33 -9.26
C GLU A 61 -1.30 -17.34 -9.95
N ASN A 62 -2.63 -17.57 -9.88
CA ASN A 62 -3.64 -16.69 -10.45
C ASN A 62 -4.17 -15.67 -9.43
N TYR A 63 -3.66 -15.68 -8.20
CA TYR A 63 -4.12 -14.78 -7.16
C TYR A 63 -3.57 -13.35 -7.34
N CYS A 64 -4.47 -12.39 -7.47
CA CYS A 64 -4.14 -10.97 -7.63
C CYS A 64 -4.32 -10.23 -6.30
N ILE A 65 -3.24 -10.02 -5.55
CA ILE A 65 -3.27 -9.23 -4.30
C ILE A 65 -3.89 -7.83 -4.52
N PRO A 66 -3.49 -7.04 -5.53
CA PRO A 66 -4.08 -5.71 -5.75
C PRO A 66 -5.60 -5.75 -5.90
N CYS A 67 -6.11 -6.71 -6.67
CA CYS A 67 -7.53 -6.89 -6.94
C CYS A 67 -8.32 -7.13 -5.64
N GLU A 68 -7.79 -7.99 -4.79
CA GLU A 68 -8.44 -8.41 -3.55
C GLU A 68 -8.42 -7.29 -2.50
N LEU A 69 -7.31 -6.54 -2.41
CA LEU A 69 -7.23 -5.36 -1.56
C LEU A 69 -8.22 -4.27 -1.99
N MET A 70 -8.38 -4.03 -3.30
CA MET A 70 -9.37 -3.07 -3.82
C MET A 70 -10.82 -3.46 -3.44
N PHE A 71 -11.13 -4.76 -3.36
CA PHE A 71 -12.45 -5.21 -2.93
C PHE A 71 -12.65 -5.12 -1.41
N CYS A 72 -11.59 -5.34 -0.62
CA CYS A 72 -11.69 -5.34 0.84
C CYS A 72 -11.61 -3.95 1.48
N LEU A 73 -10.95 -2.99 0.83
CA LEU A 73 -10.64 -1.68 1.41
C LEU A 73 -11.48 -0.58 0.76
N GLY A 74 -12.47 -0.08 1.52
CA GLY A 74 -13.35 1.00 1.07
C GLY A 74 -12.70 2.39 1.07
N HIS A 75 -11.61 2.58 1.82
CA HIS A 75 -10.82 3.80 1.81
C HIS A 75 -9.42 3.50 1.26
N GLN A 76 -9.05 4.10 0.14
CA GLN A 76 -7.82 3.80 -0.56
C GLN A 76 -7.29 4.97 -1.38
N TRP A 77 -5.99 4.90 -1.65
CA TRP A 77 -5.25 5.75 -2.56
C TRP A 77 -4.46 4.83 -3.50
N VAL A 78 -4.54 5.09 -4.80
CA VAL A 78 -3.84 4.31 -5.83
C VAL A 78 -3.10 5.25 -6.76
N ALA A 79 -1.86 4.92 -7.08
CA ALA A 79 -1.08 5.63 -8.07
C ALA A 79 -0.35 4.67 -9.01
N ALA A 80 -0.30 5.04 -10.28
CA ALA A 80 0.45 4.34 -11.32
C ALA A 80 1.04 5.37 -12.29
N PRO A 81 2.09 5.02 -13.05
CA PRO A 81 2.66 5.91 -14.04
C PRO A 81 1.61 6.37 -15.06
N ASP A 82 1.77 7.60 -15.55
CA ASP A 82 0.95 8.20 -16.62
C ASP A 82 -0.54 8.46 -16.26
N TYR A 83 -0.94 8.21 -15.01
CA TYR A 83 -2.29 8.52 -14.51
C TYR A 83 -2.24 9.40 -13.25
N PRO A 84 -3.20 10.32 -13.07
CA PRO A 84 -3.34 11.01 -11.80
C PRO A 84 -3.69 10.00 -10.69
N PRO A 85 -3.23 10.21 -9.44
CA PRO A 85 -3.63 9.36 -8.33
C PRO A 85 -5.15 9.32 -8.15
N VAL A 86 -5.66 8.15 -7.82
CA VAL A 86 -7.06 7.94 -7.49
C VAL A 86 -7.20 7.99 -5.98
N GLU A 87 -7.89 9.02 -5.49
CA GLU A 87 -8.17 9.23 -4.08
C GLU A 87 -9.60 8.79 -3.76
N MET A 88 -9.73 7.75 -2.92
CA MET A 88 -11.01 7.26 -2.42
C MET A 88 -10.96 7.20 -0.89
N GLY A 89 -10.98 8.35 -0.23
CA GLY A 89 -10.97 8.43 1.24
C GLY A 89 -9.59 8.36 1.89
N VAL A 90 -8.52 8.23 1.10
CA VAL A 90 -7.14 8.56 1.47
C VAL A 90 -6.62 9.55 0.44
N ASP A 91 -6.26 10.76 0.87
CA ASP A 91 -5.75 11.82 -0.01
C ASP A 91 -4.24 11.65 -0.30
N THR A 92 -3.75 12.26 -1.38
CA THR A 92 -2.34 12.15 -1.81
C THR A 92 -1.36 12.73 -0.80
N ALA A 93 -1.72 13.77 -0.04
CA ALA A 93 -0.82 14.34 0.97
C ALA A 93 -0.64 13.36 2.15
N THR A 94 -1.72 12.72 2.58
CA THR A 94 -1.70 11.64 3.57
C THR A 94 -0.92 10.45 3.06
N ALA A 95 -1.19 9.99 1.83
CA ALA A 95 -0.43 8.89 1.22
C ALA A 95 1.06 9.20 1.15
N HIS A 96 1.45 10.40 0.71
CA HIS A 96 2.84 10.82 0.64
C HIS A 96 3.54 10.76 2.00
N ARG A 97 2.93 11.30 3.06
CA ARG A 97 3.50 11.27 4.43
C ARG A 97 3.68 9.85 4.94
N LEU A 98 2.69 8.98 4.70
CA LEU A 98 2.73 7.58 5.13
C LEU A 98 3.80 6.81 4.35
N LEU A 99 3.89 7.00 3.04
CA LEU A 99 4.91 6.36 2.20
C LEU A 99 6.32 6.82 2.54
N GLN A 100 6.53 8.10 2.86
CA GLN A 100 7.82 8.58 3.36
C GLN A 100 8.22 7.87 4.66
N SER A 101 7.28 7.73 5.59
CA SER A 101 7.51 7.04 6.87
C SER A 101 7.79 5.55 6.67
N LEU A 102 7.06 4.92 5.76
CA LEU A 102 7.22 3.51 5.43
C LEU A 102 8.55 3.25 4.72
N ARG A 103 8.93 4.09 3.76
CA ARG A 103 10.24 4.03 3.08
C ARG A 103 11.40 4.25 4.05
N ALA A 104 11.26 5.12 5.04
CA ALA A 104 12.27 5.27 6.10
C ALA A 104 12.46 3.97 6.94
N THR A 105 11.47 3.08 6.92
CA THR A 105 11.50 1.80 7.66
C THR A 105 11.93 0.63 6.76
N LEU A 106 11.41 0.55 5.54
CA LEU A 106 11.60 -0.57 4.60
C LEU A 106 12.69 -0.29 3.54
N GLY A 107 13.26 0.91 3.52
CA GLY A 107 14.30 1.33 2.58
C GLY A 107 13.81 1.47 1.15
N ASP A 108 14.75 1.40 0.20
CA ASP A 108 14.51 1.60 -1.24
C ASP A 108 13.75 0.46 -1.93
N ARG A 109 13.16 -0.46 -1.16
CA ARG A 109 12.20 -1.45 -1.67
C ARG A 109 10.86 -0.82 -2.03
N ILE A 110 10.58 0.37 -1.50
CA ILE A 110 9.42 1.18 -1.85
C ILE A 110 9.89 2.30 -2.77
N PRO A 111 9.37 2.40 -4.01
CA PRO A 111 9.78 3.46 -4.90
C PRO A 111 9.34 4.84 -4.37
N ALA A 112 10.08 5.88 -4.74
CA ALA A 112 9.60 7.25 -4.51
C ALA A 112 8.33 7.49 -5.33
N LEU A 113 7.47 8.40 -4.87
CA LEU A 113 6.38 8.92 -5.69
C LEU A 113 6.87 9.52 -7.02
N ALA A 114 8.01 10.22 -6.99
CA ALA A 114 8.64 10.73 -8.21
C ALA A 114 9.10 9.62 -9.17
N GLU A 115 9.49 8.45 -8.66
CA GLU A 115 9.94 7.30 -9.47
C GLU A 115 8.77 6.59 -10.17
N ILE A 116 7.54 6.82 -9.71
CA ILE A 116 6.30 6.33 -10.35
C ILE A 116 5.51 7.44 -11.05
N GLY A 117 6.09 8.63 -11.22
CA GLY A 117 5.47 9.74 -11.97
C GLY A 117 4.40 10.52 -11.21
N VAL A 118 4.26 10.33 -9.90
CA VAL A 118 3.37 11.13 -9.05
C VAL A 118 4.10 12.41 -8.62
N LEU A 119 3.59 13.55 -9.08
CA LEU A 119 4.02 14.87 -8.62
C LEU A 119 3.24 15.24 -7.36
N VAL A 120 3.95 15.60 -6.29
CA VAL A 120 3.38 15.97 -4.98
C VAL A 120 3.65 17.43 -4.66
#